data_AF-A0A5C6TSU9-F1
#
_entry.id   AF-A0A5C6TSU9-F1
#
_cell.length_a   1.000
_cell.length_b   1.000
_cell.length_c   1.000
_cell.angle_alpha   90.00
_cell.angle_beta   90.00
_cell.angle_gamma   90.00
#
_symmetry.space_group_name_H-M   'P 1'
#
loop_
_entity.id
_entity.type
_entity.pdbx_description
1 polymer ?
#
loop_
_entity_poly.entity_id
_entity_poly.type
_entity_poly.pdbx_seq_one_letter_code
_entity_poly.pdbx_strand_id
1 'polypeptide(L)'
;MQWEHDGMLLVRAELSERLDALQQAATRMTMRDFVRGIGAIRTLASAYGMMPVVCLADAFERAIRSEPRGCPAGLYFDRLRDAIGCEPLDAAASQTLMASISVRLGA
;
A
#
# COMPACT_ATOMS: atom_id res chain seq x y z
N MET A 1 -4.54 25.56 6.32
CA MET A 1 -3.56 24.45 6.41
C MET A 1 -3.87 23.41 7.50
N GLN A 2 -4.47 23.74 8.65
CA GLN A 2 -4.78 22.72 9.69
C GLN A 2 -5.82 21.67 9.24
N TRP A 3 -6.87 22.10 8.53
CA TRP A 3 -7.90 21.23 7.95
C TRP A 3 -7.39 20.24 6.89
N GLU A 4 -6.35 20.61 6.14
CA GLU A 4 -5.73 19.73 5.13
C GLU A 4 -4.90 18.63 5.80
N HIS A 5 -4.26 18.96 6.93
CA HIS A 5 -3.51 18.01 7.74
C HIS A 5 -4.44 17.03 8.46
N ASP A 6 -5.53 17.53 9.05
CA ASP A 6 -6.56 16.69 9.68
C ASP A 6 -7.24 15.76 8.67
N GLY A 7 -7.51 16.26 7.45
CA GLY A 7 -8.03 15.43 6.35
C GLY A 7 -7.07 14.32 5.94
N MET A 8 -5.77 14.62 5.83
CA MET A 8 -4.76 13.62 5.51
C MET A 8 -4.60 12.57 6.62
N LEU A 9 -4.70 12.96 7.89
CA LEU A 9 -4.68 12.03 9.03
C LEU A 9 -5.87 11.05 8.98
N LEU A 10 -7.08 11.54 8.66
CA LEU A 10 -8.26 10.69 8.48
C LEU A 10 -8.07 9.69 7.34
N VAL A 11 -7.53 10.13 6.21
CA VAL A 11 -7.24 9.25 5.06
C VAL A 11 -6.26 8.15 5.42
N ARG A 12 -5.20 8.48 6.18
CA ARG A 12 -4.21 7.50 6.63
C ARG A 12 -4.79 6.49 7.62
N ALA A 13 -5.64 6.94 8.54
CA ALA A 13 -6.36 6.06 9.46
C ALA A 13 -7.24 5.08 8.66
N GLU A 14 -8.02 5.59 7.70
CA GLU A 14 -8.89 4.77 6.87
C GLU A 14 -8.12 3.78 5.98
N LEU A 15 -6.99 4.19 5.41
CA LEU A 15 -6.11 3.27 4.66
C LEU A 15 -5.53 2.19 5.56
N SER A 16 -5.08 2.54 6.77
CA SER A 16 -4.54 1.59 7.74
C SER A 16 -5.59 0.56 8.16
N GLU A 17 -6.80 1.01 8.50
CA GLU A 17 -7.91 0.12 8.86
C GLU A 17 -8.26 -0.85 7.73
N ARG A 18 -8.33 -0.35 6.49
CA ARG A 18 -8.59 -1.19 5.31
C ARG A 18 -7.48 -2.20 5.07
N LEU A 19 -6.23 -1.81 5.25
CA LEU A 19 -5.07 -2.68 5.10
C LEU A 19 -5.08 -3.81 6.14
N ASP A 20 -5.32 -3.47 7.41
CA ASP A 20 -5.34 -4.45 8.50
C ASP A 20 -6.55 -5.39 8.39
N ALA A 21 -7.72 -4.89 7.99
CA ALA A 21 -8.89 -5.72 7.71
C ALA A 21 -8.61 -6.71 6.55
N LEU A 22 -7.95 -6.23 5.49
CA LEU A 22 -7.56 -7.06 4.36
C LEU A 22 -6.53 -8.12 4.76
N GLN A 23 -5.53 -7.76 5.58
CA GLN A 23 -4.52 -8.71 6.06
C GLN A 23 -5.15 -9.82 6.91
N GLN A 24 -6.06 -9.48 7.81
CA GLN A 24 -6.77 -10.45 8.65
C GLN A 24 -7.65 -11.40 7.83
N ALA A 25 -8.29 -10.87 6.78
CA ALA A 25 -9.18 -11.63 5.93
C ALA A 25 -8.47 -12.40 4.80
N ALA A 26 -7.20 -12.07 4.51
CA ALA A 26 -6.42 -12.60 3.39
C ALA A 26 -6.45 -14.14 3.29
N THR A 27 -6.30 -14.83 4.43
CA THR A 27 -6.27 -16.30 4.49
C THR A 27 -7.62 -16.96 4.19
N ARG A 28 -8.72 -16.21 4.30
CA ARG A 28 -10.09 -16.70 4.12
C ARG A 28 -10.75 -16.18 2.84
N MET A 29 -10.13 -15.22 2.17
CA MET A 29 -10.66 -14.57 0.96
C MET A 29 -10.25 -15.32 -0.30
N THR A 30 -11.08 -15.18 -1.34
CA THR A 30 -10.67 -15.60 -2.68
C THR A 30 -9.62 -14.64 -3.22
N MET A 31 -8.76 -15.12 -4.12
CA MET A 31 -7.78 -14.29 -4.82
C MET A 31 -8.42 -13.08 -5.52
N ARG A 32 -9.65 -13.23 -6.02
CA ARG A 32 -10.40 -12.13 -6.65
C ARG A 32 -10.78 -11.05 -5.66
N ASP A 33 -11.26 -11.44 -4.48
CA ASP A 33 -11.65 -10.49 -3.42
C ASP A 33 -10.41 -9.81 -2.83
N PHE A 34 -9.31 -10.54 -2.73
CA PHE A 34 -8.03 -10.01 -2.29
C PHE A 34 -7.53 -8.90 -3.23
N VAL A 35 -7.47 -9.16 -4.54
CA VAL A 35 -7.07 -8.17 -5.55
C VAL A 35 -8.00 -6.97 -5.55
N ARG A 36 -9.31 -7.19 -5.37
CA ARG A 36 -10.28 -6.09 -5.22
C ARG A 36 -9.99 -5.23 -4.00
N GLY A 37 -9.64 -5.84 -2.87
CA GLY A 37 -9.25 -5.12 -1.64
C GLY A 37 -8.02 -4.24 -1.84
N ILE A 38 -6.97 -4.77 -2.46
CA ILE A 38 -5.76 -3.99 -2.81
C ILE A 38 -6.10 -2.86 -3.79
N GLY A 39 -6.94 -3.13 -4.80
CA GLY A 39 -7.38 -2.11 -5.76
C GLY A 39 -8.18 -0.97 -5.11
N ALA A 40 -8.97 -1.25 -4.07
CA ALA A 40 -9.68 -0.23 -3.30
C ALA A 40 -8.70 0.67 -2.53
N ILE A 41 -7.68 0.09 -1.89
CA ILE A 41 -6.59 0.84 -1.22
C ILE A 41 -5.86 1.73 -2.24
N ARG A 42 -5.51 1.19 -3.42
CA ARG A 42 -4.87 1.95 -4.50
C ARG A 42 -5.73 3.13 -4.95
N THR A 43 -7.03 2.90 -5.15
CA THR A 43 -7.96 3.92 -5.63
C THR A 43 -8.06 5.08 -4.63
N LEU A 44 -8.25 4.76 -3.35
CA LEU A 44 -8.30 5.77 -2.29
C LEU A 44 -6.98 6.55 -2.21
N ALA A 45 -5.84 5.86 -2.16
CA ALA A 45 -4.53 6.51 -2.12
C ALA A 45 -4.29 7.44 -3.33
N SER A 46 -4.74 7.04 -4.53
CA SER A 46 -4.59 7.87 -5.73
C SER A 46 -5.41 9.17 -5.67
N ALA A 47 -6.60 9.14 -5.04
CA ALA A 47 -7.45 10.32 -4.89
C ALA A 47 -6.81 11.40 -4.01
N TYR A 48 -5.89 11.01 -3.13
CA TYR A 48 -5.15 11.90 -2.22
C TYR A 48 -3.67 12.09 -2.61
N GLY A 49 -3.25 11.62 -3.79
CA GLY A 49 -1.89 11.79 -4.28
C GLY A 49 -0.83 10.99 -3.52
N MET A 50 -1.21 9.94 -2.78
CA MET A 50 -0.30 9.09 -2.00
C MET A 50 0.43 8.08 -2.92
N MET A 51 1.27 8.60 -3.81
CA MET A 51 1.95 7.81 -4.84
C MET A 51 2.73 6.59 -4.32
N PRO A 52 3.42 6.63 -3.16
CA PRO A 52 4.10 5.45 -2.63
C PRO A 52 3.15 4.27 -2.37
N VAL A 53 1.96 4.55 -1.84
CA VAL A 53 0.92 3.55 -1.57
C VAL A 53 0.35 3.00 -2.88
N VAL A 54 0.13 3.88 -3.87
CA VAL A 54 -0.34 3.48 -5.21
C VAL A 54 0.64 2.53 -5.89
N CYS A 55 1.94 2.86 -5.90
CA CYS A 55 2.97 2.04 -6.51
C CYS A 55 3.13 0.68 -5.81
N LEU A 56 3.11 0.66 -4.47
CA LEU A 56 3.19 -0.57 -3.69
C LEU A 56 1.97 -1.48 -3.91
N ALA A 57 0.77 -0.92 -3.97
CA ALA A 57 -0.45 -1.67 -4.23
C ALA A 57 -0.43 -2.28 -5.64
N ASP A 58 0.03 -1.53 -6.66
CA ASP A 58 0.18 -2.05 -8.02
C ASP A 58 1.22 -3.18 -8.09
N ALA A 59 2.38 -3.01 -7.44
CA ALA A 59 3.41 -4.04 -7.35
C ALA A 59 2.89 -5.30 -6.66
N PHE A 60 2.09 -5.15 -5.60
CA PHE A 60 1.49 -6.28 -4.90
C PHE A 60 0.50 -7.04 -5.79
N GLU A 61 -0.39 -6.34 -6.51
CA GLU A 61 -1.30 -6.98 -7.48
C GLU A 61 -0.55 -7.78 -8.55
N ARG A 62 0.57 -7.24 -9.06
CA ARG A 62 1.43 -7.91 -10.05
C ARG A 62 2.12 -9.13 -9.47
N ALA A 63 2.66 -9.03 -8.26
CA ALA A 63 3.38 -10.11 -7.60
C ALA A 63 2.48 -11.32 -7.36
N ILE A 64 1.25 -11.11 -6.88
CA ILE A 64 0.33 -12.22 -6.64
C ILE A 64 -0.20 -12.81 -7.96
N ARG A 65 -0.38 -11.99 -9.00
CA ARG A 65 -0.77 -12.50 -10.32
C ARG A 65 0.33 -13.35 -10.96
N SER A 66 1.58 -12.98 -10.75
CA SER A 66 2.74 -13.69 -11.29
C SER A 66 3.03 -14.97 -10.51
N GLU A 67 2.91 -14.93 -9.18
CA GLU A 67 3.21 -16.05 -8.29
C GLU A 67 2.16 -16.23 -7.18
N PRO A 68 1.00 -16.82 -7.47
CA PRO A 68 -0.11 -16.93 -6.51
C PRO A 68 0.21 -17.73 -5.24
N ARG A 69 1.23 -18.60 -5.29
CA ARG A 69 1.66 -19.47 -4.18
C ARG A 69 3.03 -19.10 -3.59
N GLY A 70 3.74 -18.14 -4.20
CA GLY A 70 5.10 -17.73 -3.81
C GLY A 70 5.21 -16.27 -3.37
N CYS A 71 4.19 -15.46 -3.64
CA CYS A 71 4.22 -14.04 -3.29
C CYS A 71 4.36 -13.84 -1.78
N PRO A 72 5.40 -13.12 -1.30
CA PRO A 72 5.59 -12.82 0.11
C PRO A 72 4.64 -11.70 0.56
N ALA A 73 3.35 -12.01 0.63
CA ALA A 73 2.28 -11.06 0.93
C ALA A 73 2.53 -10.25 2.21
N GLY A 74 3.10 -10.87 3.25
CA GLY A 74 3.45 -10.19 4.49
C GLY A 74 4.40 -9.00 4.30
N LEU A 75 5.41 -9.13 3.42
CA LEU A 75 6.35 -8.04 3.13
C LEU A 75 5.66 -6.85 2.45
N TYR A 76 4.69 -7.13 1.57
CA TYR A 76 3.91 -6.06 0.92
C TYR A 76 2.97 -5.37 1.91
N PHE A 77 2.35 -6.11 2.83
CA PHE A 77 1.53 -5.53 3.90
C PHE A 77 2.34 -4.59 4.80
N ASP A 78 3.53 -5.02 5.24
CA ASP A 78 4.37 -4.18 6.10
C ASP A 78 4.84 -2.92 5.36
N ARG A 79 5.24 -3.04 4.09
CA ARG A 79 5.64 -1.88 3.27
C ARG A 79 4.48 -0.93 2.98
N LEU A 80 3.27 -1.45 2.78
CA LEU A 80 2.07 -0.61 2.64
C LEU A 80 1.78 0.14 3.93
N ARG A 81 1.90 -0.52 5.09
CA ARG A 81 1.72 0.11 6.41
C ARG A 81 2.72 1.23 6.62
N ASP A 82 4.00 1.00 6.30
CA ASP A 82 5.04 2.02 6.37
C ASP A 82 4.73 3.22 5.47
N ALA A 83 4.33 2.97 4.21
CA ALA A 83 4.02 4.01 3.24
C ALA A 83 2.78 4.85 3.61
N ILE A 84 1.79 4.25 4.29
CA ILE A 84 0.62 4.96 4.82
C ILE A 84 1.02 5.81 6.04
N GLY A 85 1.92 5.31 6.88
CA GLY A 85 2.40 5.99 8.08
C GLY A 85 3.38 7.13 7.82
N CYS A 86 4.15 7.10 6.73
CA CYS A 86 5.15 8.13 6.41
C CYS A 86 4.53 9.53 6.32
N GLU A 87 4.88 10.45 7.21
CA GLU A 87 4.54 11.88 7.11
C GLU A 87 5.21 12.55 5.89
N PRO A 88 4.58 13.58 5.28
CA PRO A 88 5.14 14.27 4.11
C PRO A 88 6.39 15.11 4.41
N LEU A 89 6.91 15.10 5.65
CA LEU A 89 8.06 15.91 6.02
C LEU A 89 9.36 15.49 5.34
N ASP A 90 9.39 14.33 4.69
CA ASP A 90 10.60 13.84 4.06
C ASP A 90 10.33 13.30 2.65
N ALA A 91 10.19 14.20 1.69
CA ALA A 91 10.19 13.85 0.27
C ALA A 91 11.44 13.04 -0.14
N ALA A 92 12.54 13.10 0.64
CA ALA A 92 13.72 12.27 0.45
C ALA A 92 13.50 10.83 0.97
N ALA A 93 12.71 10.63 2.03
CA ALA A 93 12.30 9.29 2.49
C ALA A 93 11.38 8.61 1.45
N SER A 94 10.47 9.35 0.81
CA SER A 94 9.66 8.82 -0.29
C SER A 94 10.51 8.38 -1.48
N GLN A 95 11.52 9.18 -1.86
CA GLN A 95 12.48 8.83 -2.92
C GLN A 95 13.35 7.63 -2.54
N THR A 96 13.79 7.55 -1.28
CA THR A 96 14.57 6.42 -0.76
C THR A 96 13.75 5.13 -0.72
N LEU A 97 12.46 5.22 -0.36
CA LEU A 97 11.54 4.09 -0.38
C LEU A 97 11.30 3.60 -1.83
N MET A 98 11.07 4.52 -2.78
CA MET A 98 10.93 4.19 -4.20
C MET A 98 12.21 3.56 -4.78
N ALA A 99 13.39 4.06 -4.39
CA ALA A 99 14.68 3.48 -4.78
C ALA A 99 14.87 2.08 -4.18
N SER A 100 14.51 1.87 -2.90
CA SER A 100 14.57 0.57 -2.23
C SER A 100 13.64 -0.48 -2.87
N ILE A 101 12.44 -0.06 -3.30
CA ILE A 101 11.47 -0.91 -4.00
C ILE A 101 12.00 -1.26 -5.41
N SER A 102 12.53 -0.27 -6.14
CA SER A 102 13.08 -0.48 -7.50
C SER A 102 14.27 -1.44 -7.52
N VAL A 103 15.12 -1.42 -6.49
CA VAL A 103 16.28 -2.34 -6.37
C VAL A 103 15.87 -3.78 -6.06
N ARG A 104 14.70 -4.02 -5.43
CA ARG A 104 14.25 -5.36 -5.05
C ARG A 104 13.22 -5.99 -5.98
N LEU A 105 12.60 -5.21 -6.87
CA LEU A 105 11.69 -5.69 -7.92
C LEU A 105 12.37 -5.81 -9.30
N GLY A 106 13.66 -5.48 -9.38
CA GLY A 106 14.50 -5.64 -10.56
C GLY A 106 15.64 -6.63 -10.32
N ALA A 107 15.33 -7.93 -10.39
CA ALA A 107 16.25 -9.01 -10.73
C ALA A 107 15.42 -10.24 -11.14
#